data_AF-A0A7S7VZ42-F1
#
_entry.id   AF-A0A7S7VZ42-F1
#
_cell.length_a   1.000
_cell.length_b   1.000
_cell.length_c   1.000
_cell.angle_alpha   90.00
_cell.angle_beta   90.00
_cell.angle_gamma   90.00
#
_symmetry.space_group_name_H-M   'P 1'
#
loop_
_entity.id
_entity.type
_entity.pdbx_description
1 polymer ?
#
loop_
_entity_poly.entity_id
_entity_poly.type
_entity_poly.pdbx_seq_one_letter_code
_entity_poly.pdbx_strand_id
1 'polypeptide(L)'
;MVWDACGPVVKSRSDVKPLGDNLVDLDDFSFFELEMRKRSRGWAWRIGSRDGKAIMRGRARKRVVARYQATSALFLLLMNVSVAARSRK
;
A
#
# COMPACT_ATOMS: atom_id res chain seq x y z
N MET A 1 -28.32 -0.65 -3.82
CA MET A 1 -26.87 -0.46 -4.10
C MET A 1 -26.16 -1.74 -3.71
N VAL A 2 -26.05 -2.65 -4.67
CA VAL A 2 -25.47 -3.99 -4.49
C VAL A 2 -24.04 -3.94 -5.02
N TRP A 3 -23.07 -4.20 -4.15
CA TRP A 3 -21.67 -4.37 -4.54
C TRP A 3 -21.34 -5.86 -4.45
N ASP A 4 -21.96 -6.64 -5.34
CA ASP A 4 -21.58 -8.04 -5.52
C ASP A 4 -20.52 -8.17 -6.61
N ALA A 5 -19.58 -9.08 -6.32
CA ALA A 5 -18.68 -9.74 -7.25
C ALA A 5 -17.78 -8.84 -8.13
N CYS A 6 -16.61 -8.46 -7.61
CA CYS A 6 -15.30 -8.72 -8.23
C CYS A 6 -14.21 -8.12 -7.34
N GLY A 7 -13.59 -8.93 -6.48
CA GLY A 7 -12.30 -8.52 -5.92
C GLY A 7 -11.26 -8.58 -7.04
N PRO A 8 -10.28 -7.64 -7.12
CA PRO A 8 -9.21 -7.80 -8.08
C PRO A 8 -8.51 -9.13 -7.78
N VAL A 9 -8.64 -10.06 -8.73
CA VAL A 9 -7.80 -11.25 -8.84
C VAL A 9 -6.37 -10.75 -8.86
N VAL A 10 -5.60 -11.10 -7.84
CA VAL A 10 -4.15 -10.91 -7.83
C VAL A 10 -3.61 -11.84 -8.92
N LYS A 11 -3.45 -11.28 -10.12
CA LYS A 11 -2.97 -12.00 -11.28
C LYS A 11 -1.51 -12.38 -11.03
N SER A 12 -1.18 -13.61 -11.42
CA SER A 12 0.13 -14.22 -11.35
C SER A 12 1.24 -13.24 -11.73
N ARG A 13 2.26 -13.20 -10.87
CA ARG A 13 3.43 -12.34 -10.93
C ARG A 13 4.43 -12.90 -11.96
N SER A 14 4.07 -12.85 -13.24
CA SER A 14 4.92 -13.39 -14.31
C SER A 14 4.45 -12.91 -15.69
N ASP A 15 4.53 -11.59 -15.97
CA ASP A 15 4.82 -10.99 -17.29
C ASP A 15 4.80 -9.45 -17.23
N VAL A 16 5.55 -8.84 -16.31
CA VAL A 16 5.78 -7.39 -16.38
C VAL A 16 7.17 -7.20 -16.99
N LYS A 17 7.22 -7.05 -18.31
CA LYS A 17 8.42 -6.60 -19.02
C LYS A 17 8.82 -5.22 -18.46
N PRO A 18 10.10 -4.99 -18.14
CA PRO A 18 10.57 -3.67 -17.76
C PRO A 18 10.45 -2.77 -18.99
N LEU A 19 9.45 -1.90 -18.99
CA LEU A 19 9.30 -0.87 -20.01
C LEU A 19 10.42 0.15 -19.79
N GLY A 20 11.28 0.28 -20.80
CA GLY A 20 12.65 0.78 -20.67
C GLY A 20 12.81 2.25 -20.27
N ASP A 21 13.92 2.50 -19.58
CA ASP A 21 14.94 3.54 -19.84
C ASP A 21 14.49 4.99 -20.08
N ASN A 22 13.34 5.41 -19.55
CA ASN A 22 12.97 6.83 -19.42
C ASN A 22 12.38 7.20 -18.04
N LEU A 23 12.55 6.35 -17.02
CA LEU A 23 12.14 6.64 -15.64
C LEU A 23 13.22 7.40 -14.86
N VAL A 24 13.71 8.49 -15.45
CA VAL A 24 14.45 9.49 -14.67
C VAL A 24 13.37 10.23 -13.87
N ASP A 25 13.44 10.14 -12.54
CA ASP A 25 12.64 10.91 -11.56
C ASP A 25 11.36 10.28 -10.96
N LEU A 26 11.25 8.95 -10.89
CA LEU A 26 10.32 8.30 -9.94
C LEU A 26 10.95 7.97 -8.58
N ASP A 27 12.26 8.16 -8.43
CA ASP A 27 12.95 7.95 -7.16
C ASP A 27 12.59 9.02 -6.11
N ASP A 28 12.13 10.20 -6.54
CA ASP A 28 11.68 11.28 -5.67
C ASP A 28 10.22 11.10 -5.17
N PHE A 29 9.46 10.18 -5.78
CA PHE A 29 8.10 9.88 -5.34
C PHE A 29 8.10 8.80 -4.27
N SER A 30 7.54 9.13 -3.10
CA SER A 30 7.38 8.14 -2.04
C SER A 30 6.35 7.08 -2.44
N PHE A 31 6.86 5.88 -2.70
CA PHE A 31 6.06 4.72 -3.00
C PHE A 31 5.70 3.94 -1.73
N PHE A 32 4.42 3.62 -1.56
CA PHE A 32 3.93 2.84 -0.43
C PHE A 32 3.16 1.61 -0.91
N GLU A 33 3.61 0.44 -0.50
CA GLU A 33 2.96 -0.83 -0.82
C GLU A 33 2.07 -1.27 0.36
N LEU A 34 0.77 -1.45 0.10
CA LEU A 34 -0.16 -2.00 1.09
C LEU A 34 -0.38 -3.49 0.84
N GLU A 35 0.07 -4.31 1.79
CA GLU A 35 -0.23 -5.73 1.80
C GLU A 35 -1.24 -6.09 2.90
N MET A 36 -2.20 -6.93 2.56
CA MET A 36 -3.16 -7.48 3.51
C MET A 36 -3.19 -9.01 3.39
N ARG A 37 -2.99 -9.69 4.52
CA ARG A 37 -2.96 -11.15 4.60
C ARG A 37 -3.99 -11.65 5.60
N LYS A 38 -4.73 -12.69 5.20
CA LYS A 38 -5.59 -13.43 6.13
C LYS A 38 -4.70 -14.22 7.11
N ARG A 39 -5.00 -14.13 8.40
CA ARG A 39 -4.43 -14.92 9.51
C ARG A 39 -5.56 -15.75 10.13
N SER A 40 -5.22 -16.76 10.94
CA SER A 40 -6.18 -17.74 11.47
C SER A 40 -7.50 -17.15 11.97
N ARG A 41 -7.45 -16.17 12.89
CA ARG A 41 -8.63 -15.53 13.49
C ARG A 41 -8.82 -14.07 13.09
N GLY A 42 -8.15 -13.61 12.03
CA GLY A 42 -8.23 -12.20 11.64
C GLY A 42 -7.45 -11.85 10.38
N TRP A 43 -7.27 -10.56 10.17
CA TRP A 43 -6.60 -9.98 9.03
C TRP A 43 -5.44 -9.15 9.53
N ALA A 44 -4.25 -9.41 9.00
CA ALA A 44 -3.08 -8.59 9.23
C ALA A 44 -2.86 -7.70 7.99
N TRP A 45 -2.45 -6.47 8.22
CA TRP A 45 -2.07 -5.55 7.16
C TRP A 45 -0.71 -4.93 7.48
N ARG A 46 0.05 -4.58 6.44
CA ARG A 46 1.33 -3.89 6.52
C ARG A 46 1.46 -2.90 5.37
N ILE A 47 2.05 -1.75 5.63
CA ILE A 47 2.42 -0.74 4.65
C ILE A 47 3.94 -0.70 4.62
N GLY A 48 4.53 -0.95 3.45
CA GLY A 48 5.98 -0.92 3.22
C GLY A 48 6.41 0.26 2.36
N SER A 49 7.67 0.67 2.52
CA SER A 49 8.37 1.51 1.55
C SER A 49 8.94 0.68 0.40
N ARG A 50 9.49 1.33 -0.63
CA ARG A 50 10.24 0.72 -1.74
C ARG A 50 11.34 -0.24 -1.26
N ASP A 51 11.95 0.05 -0.10
CA ASP A 51 13.00 -0.77 0.52
C ASP A 51 12.48 -2.07 1.17
N GLY A 52 11.18 -2.38 1.04
CA GLY A 52 10.55 -3.53 1.69
C GLY A 52 10.43 -3.40 3.21
N LYS A 53 10.87 -2.29 3.79
CA LYS A 53 10.73 -1.99 5.22
C LYS A 53 9.29 -1.63 5.52
N ALA A 54 8.66 -2.39 6.42
CA ALA A 54 7.32 -2.09 6.89
C ALA A 54 7.35 -0.82 7.77
N ILE A 55 6.71 0.25 7.30
CA ILE A 55 6.56 1.52 8.01
C ILE A 55 5.43 1.40 9.03
N MET A 56 4.31 0.80 8.62
CA MET A 56 3.15 0.61 9.49
C MET A 56 2.61 -0.82 9.37
N ARG A 57 2.04 -1.32 10.45
CA ARG A 57 1.42 -2.66 10.50
C ARG A 57 0.28 -2.69 11.50
N GLY A 58 -0.70 -3.53 11.24
CA GLY A 58 -1.83 -3.72 12.15
C GLY A 58 -2.54 -5.04 11.94
N ARG A 59 -3.50 -5.30 12.82
CA ARG A 59 -4.36 -6.48 12.77
C ARG A 59 -5.77 -6.11 13.15
N ALA A 60 -6.74 -6.70 12.48
CA ALA A 60 -8.14 -6.61 12.87
C ALA A 60 -8.86 -7.94 12.66
N ARG A 61 -9.90 -8.20 13.46
CA ARG A 61 -10.68 -9.45 13.35
C ARG A 61 -11.51 -9.50 12.07
N LYS A 62 -12.08 -8.37 11.65
CA LYS A 62 -12.91 -8.23 10.45
C LYS A 62 -12.10 -7.63 9.30
N ARG A 63 -12.30 -8.15 8.07
CA ARG A 63 -11.63 -7.67 6.85
C ARG A 63 -11.88 -6.18 6.60
N VAL A 64 -13.12 -5.74 6.77
CA VAL A 64 -13.53 -4.34 6.55
C VAL A 64 -12.79 -3.39 7.49
N VAL A 65 -12.65 -3.78 8.76
CA VAL A 65 -11.91 -3.00 9.76
C VAL A 65 -10.42 -2.96 9.42
N ALA A 66 -9.83 -4.09 9.02
CA ALA A 66 -8.43 -4.13 8.57
C ALA A 66 -8.19 -3.22 7.35
N ARG A 67 -9.10 -3.26 6.37
CA ARG A 67 -9.01 -2.41 5.18
C ARG A 67 -9.14 -0.93 5.53
N TYR A 68 -10.10 -0.56 6.38
CA TYR A 68 -10.26 0.82 6.84
C TYR A 68 -9.00 1.31 7.55
N GLN A 69 -8.50 0.56 8.54
CA GLN A 69 -7.28 0.92 9.27
C GLN A 69 -6.07 1.07 8.34
N ALA A 70 -5.90 0.14 7.41
CA ALA A 70 -4.82 0.18 6.43
C ALA A 70 -4.92 1.40 5.50
N THR A 71 -6.10 1.68 4.96
CA THR A 71 -6.30 2.81 4.04
C THR A 71 -6.16 4.15 4.77
N SER A 72 -6.67 4.28 6.00
CA SER A 72 -6.46 5.48 6.82
C SER A 72 -4.98 5.71 7.14
N ALA A 73 -4.25 4.65 7.51
CA ALA A 73 -2.81 4.73 7.76
C ALA A 73 -2.03 5.16 6.50
N LEU A 74 -2.36 4.60 5.33
CA LEU A 74 -1.76 4.99 4.06
C LEU A 74 -2.05 6.45 3.72
N PHE A 75 -3.29 6.90 3.91
CA PHE A 75 -3.67 8.29 3.64
C PHE A 75 -2.87 9.27 4.51
N LEU A 76 -2.74 8.98 5.81
CA LEU A 76 -1.91 9.78 6.71
C LEU A 76 -0.44 9.80 6.27
N LEU A 77 0.08 8.67 5.79
CA LEU A 77 1.47 8.58 5.32
C LEU A 77 1.71 9.44 4.08
N LEU A 78 0.79 9.39 3.10
CA LEU A 78 0.82 10.22 1.90
C LEU A 78 0.75 11.72 2.25
N MET A 79 -0.10 12.08 3.22
CA MET A 79 -0.21 13.47 3.68
C MET A 79 1.08 13.96 4.34
N ASN A 80 1.69 13.17 5.23
CA ASN A 80 2.91 13.56 5.93
C ASN A 80 4.13 13.70 5.00
N VAL A 81 4.26 12.82 4.01
CA VAL A 81 5.33 12.91 3.01
C VAL A 81 5.24 14.19 2.18
N SER A 82 4.03 14.55 1.75
CA SER A 82 3.82 15.77 0.95
C SER A 82 4.11 17.06 1.72
N VAL A 83 4.05 17.03 3.06
CA VAL A 83 4.42 18.15 3.92
C VAL A 83 5.93 18.28 4.05
N ALA A 84 6.65 17.17 4.20
CA ALA A 84 8.11 17.17 4.32
C ALA A 84 8.83 17.63 3.03
N ALA A 85 8.25 17.34 1.86
CA ALA A 85 8.80 17.77 0.56
C ALA A 85 8.86 19.31 0.39
N ARG A 86 8.13 20.07 1.20
CA ARG A 86 8.07 21.55 1.14
C ARG A 86 8.96 22.26 2.17
N SER A 87 9.69 21.52 3.00
CA SER A 87 10.59 22.10 4.00
C SER A 87 12.03 21.69 3.70
N ARG A 88 12.56 22.16 2.57
CA ARG A 88 13.99 22.28 2.35
C ARG A 88 14.26 23.76 2.08
N LYS A 89 14.82 24.44 3.08
CA LYS A 89 15.30 25.82 3.04
C LYS A 89 16.81 25.79 2.99
#